data_AF-A0A951R3C3-F1
#
_entry.id   AF-A0A951R3C3-F1
#
_cell.length_a   1.000
_cell.length_b   1.000
_cell.length_c   1.000
_cell.angle_alpha   90.00
_cell.angle_beta   90.00
_cell.angle_gamma   90.00
#
_symmetry.space_group_name_H-M   'P 1'
#
loop_
_entity.id
_entity.type
_entity.pdbx_description
1 polymer ?
#
loop_
_entity_poly.entity_id
_entity_poly.type
_entity_poly.pdbx_seq_one_letter_code
_entity_poly.pdbx_strand_id
1 'polypeptide(L)' 'MEEFVEDNTLTVNVNRIRRKLEYIGLENYLITRRGQGYMVIS' A
#
# COMPACT_ATOMS: atom_id res chain seq x y z
N MET A 1 12.09 -7.00 18.89
CA MET A 1 11.23 -7.95 18.15
C MET A 1 10.80 -7.20 16.92
N GLU A 2 11.51 -7.37 15.80
CA GLU A 2 11.06 -6.76 14.54
C GLU A 2 9.73 -7.41 14.19
N GLU A 3 8.67 -6.61 14.15
CA GLU A 3 7.34 -7.03 13.75
C GLU A 3 7.38 -7.25 12.24
N PHE A 4 7.85 -8.42 11.82
CA PHE A 4 7.82 -8.82 10.42
C PHE A 4 6.36 -9.06 10.05
N VAL A 5 5.76 -8.06 9.41
CA VAL A 5 4.49 -8.23 8.72
C VAL A 5 4.74 -9.14 7.53
N GLU A 6 4.07 -10.28 7.47
CA GLU A 6 4.15 -11.18 6.31
C GLU A 6 3.78 -10.45 5.02
N ASP A 7 4.42 -10.79 3.90
CA ASP A 7 4.21 -10.16 2.59
C ASP A 7 2.73 -10.17 2.16
N ASN A 8 2.04 -11.26 2.48
CA ASN A 8 0.61 -11.46 2.26
C ASN A 8 -0.23 -10.50 3.11
N THR A 9 0.15 -10.27 4.38
CA THR A 9 -0.50 -9.30 5.26
C THR A 9 -0.24 -7.86 4.80
N LEU A 10 0.97 -7.55 4.37
CA LEU A 10 1.33 -6.24 3.81
C LEU A 10 0.52 -5.95 2.54
N THR A 11 0.42 -6.93 1.65
CA THR A 11 -0.35 -6.81 0.40
C THR A 11 -1.83 -6.53 0.67
N VAL A 12 -2.45 -7.23 1.63
CA VAL A 12 -3.85 -7.01 2.01
C VAL A 12 -4.05 -5.61 2.60
N ASN A 13 -3.13 -5.18 3.48
CA ASN A 13 -3.20 -3.85 4.09
C ASN A 13 -3.05 -2.75 3.04
N VAL A 14 -2.10 -2.88 2.10
CA VAL A 14 -1.94 -1.93 0.99
C VAL A 14 -3.19 -1.83 0.13
N ASN A 15 -3.81 -2.97 -0.22
CA ASN A 15 -5.04 -2.96 -1.01
C ASN A 15 -6.21 -2.30 -0.25
N ARG A 16 -6.29 -2.48 1.07
CA ARG A 16 -7.28 -1.79 1.90
C ARG A 16 -7.05 -0.28 1.93
N ILE A 17 -5.79 0.17 2.01
CA ILE A 17 -5.44 1.58 1.96
C ILE A 17 -5.81 2.19 0.62
N ARG A 18 -5.48 1.54 -0.51
CA ARG A 18 -5.87 2.00 -1.85
C ARG A 18 -7.35 2.28 -1.98
N ARG A 19 -8.21 1.33 -1.55
CA ARG A 19 -9.67 1.52 -1.58
C ARG A 19 -10.14 2.71 -0.75
N LYS A 20 -9.51 2.96 0.40
CA LYS A 20 -9.83 4.14 1.24
C LYS A 20 -9.40 5.45 0.57
N LEU A 21 -8.25 5.46 -0.09
CA LEU A 21 -7.74 6.61 -0.84
C LEU A 21 -8.62 6.91 -2.05
N GLU A 22 -9.02 5.88 -2.80
CA GLU A 22 -9.99 6.01 -3.91
C GLU A 22 -11.31 6.63 -3.43
N TYR A 23 -11.83 6.21 -2.27
CA TYR A 23 -13.07 6.76 -1.71
C TYR A 23 -13.00 8.27 -1.41
N ILE A 24 -11.81 8.79 -1.11
CA ILE A 24 -11.59 10.23 -0.87
C ILE A 24 -11.07 10.98 -2.11
N GLY A 25 -11.10 10.35 -3.30
CA GLY A 25 -10.66 10.94 -4.56
C GLY A 25 -9.15 10.93 -4.80
N LEU A 26 -8.37 10.24 -3.97
CA LEU A 26 -6.92 10.09 -4.10
C LEU A 26 -6.56 8.81 -4.85
N GLU A 27 -7.07 8.70 -6.08
CA GLU A 27 -6.68 7.61 -6.98
C GLU A 27 -5.18 7.67 -7.31
N ASN A 28 -4.54 6.51 -7.46
CA ASN A 28 -3.12 6.38 -7.81
C ASN A 28 -2.10 6.97 -6.81
N TYR A 29 -2.53 7.42 -5.63
CA TYR A 29 -1.64 7.99 -4.60
C TYR A 29 -0.61 6.99 -4.02
N LEU A 30 -0.88 5.68 -4.12
CA LEU A 30 0.00 4.61 -3.64
C LEU A 30 0.40 3.65 -4.77
N ILE A 31 1.64 3.76 -5.24
CA ILE A 31 2.21 2.98 -6.35
C ILE A 31 2.96 1.75 -5.82
N THR A 32 2.83 0.61 -6.49
CA THR A 32 3.71 -0.55 -6.27
C THR A 32 4.91 -0.47 -7.20
N ARG A 33 6.13 -0.46 -6.63
CA ARG A 33 7.38 -0.65 -7.39
C ARG A 33 7.87 -2.07 -7.19
N ARG A 34 7.86 -2.86 -8.27
CA ARG A 34 8.32 -4.26 -8.23
C ARG A 34 9.77 -4.32 -7.74
N GLY A 35 10.03 -5.18 -6.76
CA GLY A 35 11.36 -5.33 -6.14
C GLY A 35 11.78 -4.19 -5.20
N GLN A 36 10.95 -3.16 -5.00
CA GLN A 36 11.25 -2.01 -4.12
C GLN A 36 10.15 -1.72 -3.10
N GLY A 37 8.97 -2.33 -3.23
CA GLY A 37 7.85 -2.14 -2.30
C GLY A 37 6.84 -1.12 -2.81
N TYR A 38 6.46 -0.17 -1.95
CA TYR A 38 5.38 0.79 -2.21
C TYR A 38 5.87 2.23 -2.05
N MET A 39 5.30 3.13 -2.86
CA MET A 39 5.67 4.54 -2.89
C MET A 39 4.41 5.41 -2.80
N VAL A 40 4.48 6.44 -1.97
CA VAL A 40 3.46 7.48 -1.87
C VAL A 40 3.88 8.66 -2.75
N ILE A 41 2.96 9.15 -3.58
CA ILE A 41 3.16 10.36 -4.38
C ILE A 41 2.35 11.49 -3.74
N SER A 42 3.01 12.59 -3.38
CA SER A 42 2.41 13.80 -2.82
C SER A 42 2.33 14.91 -3.85
#